data_AF-A0A2D4GQZ8-F1
#
_entry.id   AF-A0A2D4GQZ8-F1
#
_cell.length_a   1.000
_cell.length_b   1.000
_cell.length_c   1.000
_cell.angle_alpha   90.00
_cell.angle_beta   90.00
_cell.angle_gamma   90.00
#
_symmetry.space_group_name_H-M   'P 1'
#
loop_
_entity.id
_entity.type
_entity.pdbx_description
1 polymer ?
#
loop_
_entity_poly.entity_id
_entity_poly.type
_entity_poly.pdbx_seq_one_letter_code
_entity_poly.pdbx_strand_id
1 'polypeptide(L)'
;MSPAFPMLTILSMFYYICLRRRARTATRGELMNNRRAIESNRSLPINVELVQYAKEVLDFSSHYGSENSMSYTMWNLAGTPNVYPSSGDFTQTAVFRTYGKWWDMCPSARIPFTRTPPSFQSQDYVELAFEEQVYPTAIHILET
;
A
#
# COMPACT_ATOMS: atom_id res chain seq x y z
N MET A 1 7.83 -7.33 -29.57
CA MET A 1 6.87 -7.73 -28.52
C MET A 1 7.27 -6.99 -27.25
N SER A 2 6.44 -6.05 -26.80
CA SER A 2 6.71 -5.24 -25.60
C SER A 2 6.35 -6.05 -24.34
N PRO A 3 7.16 -6.06 -23.26
CA PRO A 3 6.78 -6.76 -22.04
C PRO A 3 5.62 -6.01 -21.37
N ALA A 4 4.46 -6.64 -21.34
CA ALA A 4 3.32 -6.19 -20.56
C ALA A 4 3.65 -6.34 -19.06
N PHE A 5 3.79 -5.22 -18.36
CA PHE A 5 3.76 -5.21 -16.91
C PHE A 5 2.35 -5.56 -16.45
N PRO A 6 2.14 -6.52 -15.53
CA PRO A 6 0.81 -6.79 -15.01
C PRO A 6 0.34 -5.61 -14.17
N MET A 7 -0.56 -4.81 -14.74
CA MET A 7 -1.33 -3.77 -14.04
C MET A 7 -2.32 -4.47 -13.11
N LEU A 8 -2.00 -4.56 -11.82
CA LEU A 8 -2.89 -5.15 -10.81
C LEU A 8 -4.02 -4.15 -10.53
N THR A 9 -5.20 -4.44 -11.09
CA THR A 9 -6.43 -3.71 -10.79
C THR A 9 -7.03 -4.32 -9.53
N ILE A 10 -7.06 -3.55 -8.44
CA ILE A 10 -7.61 -4.01 -7.17
C ILE A 10 -9.10 -3.62 -7.11
N LEU A 11 -9.95 -4.64 -6.93
CA LEU A 11 -11.41 -4.56 -6.91
C LEU A 11 -11.92 -5.09 -5.56
N SER A 12 -12.28 -4.21 -4.63
CA SER A 12 -13.33 -4.42 -3.61
C SER A 12 -13.33 -3.29 -2.59
N MET A 13 -14.49 -3.00 -2.00
CA MET A 13 -14.67 -2.08 -0.86
C MET A 13 -13.68 -2.43 0.28
N PHE A 14 -12.70 -1.57 0.55
CA PHE A 14 -11.70 -1.81 1.60
C PHE A 14 -12.12 -1.21 2.93
N TYR A 15 -12.13 -2.03 3.97
CA TYR A 15 -12.37 -1.62 5.35
C TYR A 15 -11.05 -1.80 6.09
N TYR A 16 -10.26 -0.73 6.25
CA TYR A 16 -9.00 -0.72 7.01
C TYR A 16 -7.86 -1.50 6.34
N ILE A 17 -6.84 -0.78 5.88
CA ILE A 17 -5.76 -1.38 5.12
C ILE A 17 -4.55 -1.63 6.03
N CYS A 18 -3.93 -2.80 5.96
CA CYS A 18 -2.55 -2.99 6.38
C CYS A 18 -1.84 -3.82 5.32
N LEU A 19 -0.97 -3.20 4.53
CA LEU A 19 -0.36 -3.80 3.34
C LEU A 19 0.84 -4.70 3.70
N ARG A 20 0.65 -6.02 3.75
CA ARG A 20 1.75 -7.00 3.91
C ARG A 20 2.29 -7.40 2.55
N ARG A 21 3.50 -6.96 2.21
CA ARG A 21 4.18 -7.42 0.99
C ARG A 21 4.98 -8.69 1.27
N ARG A 22 4.73 -9.77 0.53
CA ARG A 22 5.61 -10.96 0.45
C ARG A 22 6.48 -10.79 -0.78
N ALA A 23 7.75 -11.18 -0.76
CA ALA A 23 8.59 -10.95 -1.92
C ALA A 23 9.87 -11.79 -2.02
N ARG A 24 10.43 -11.92 -3.24
CA ARG A 24 11.73 -12.55 -3.54
C ARG A 24 12.81 -11.50 -3.82
N THR A 25 14.02 -11.73 -3.33
CA THR A 25 15.22 -10.90 -3.58
C THR A 25 15.70 -11.03 -5.04
N ALA A 26 15.99 -9.89 -5.66
CA ALA A 26 16.56 -9.81 -7.00
C ALA A 26 18.08 -9.86 -6.93
N THR A 27 18.73 -10.83 -7.59
CA THR A 27 20.10 -10.66 -8.05
C THR A 27 20.08 -10.46 -9.56
N ARG A 28 20.08 -9.20 -10.02
CA ARG A 28 20.49 -8.89 -11.38
C ARG A 28 21.77 -8.07 -11.28
N GLY A 29 22.90 -8.78 -11.40
CA GLY A 29 24.17 -8.11 -11.60
C GLY A 29 24.12 -7.32 -12.90
N GLU A 30 24.35 -6.01 -12.80
CA GLU A 30 25.04 -5.18 -13.80
C GLU A 30 25.28 -3.77 -13.23
N LEU A 31 26.48 -3.63 -12.65
CA LEU A 31 27.37 -2.48 -12.66
C LEU A 31 26.73 -1.08 -12.86
N MET A 32 26.49 -0.37 -11.77
CA MET A 32 26.67 1.08 -11.72
C MET A 32 27.77 1.42 -10.72
N ASN A 33 28.91 1.81 -11.28
CA ASN A 33 29.99 2.47 -10.56
C ASN A 33 29.41 3.66 -9.77
N ASN A 34 29.43 3.57 -8.45
CA ASN A 34 29.65 4.74 -7.59
C ASN A 34 30.29 4.32 -6.28
N ARG A 35 31.33 5.06 -5.91
CA ARG A 35 32.26 4.78 -4.83
C ARG A 35 31.58 4.93 -3.46
N ARG A 36 31.94 4.01 -2.56
CA ARG A 36 31.80 4.03 -1.08
C ARG A 36 30.40 3.76 -0.50
N ALA A 37 30.20 2.50 -0.11
CA ALA A 37 29.70 2.16 1.22
C ALA A 37 30.13 0.71 1.53
N ILE A 38 31.03 0.57 2.49
CA ILE A 38 31.36 -0.70 3.14
C ILE A 38 30.28 -0.87 4.21
N GLU A 39 29.49 -1.95 4.13
CA GLU A 39 29.26 -2.92 5.22
C GLU A 39 27.98 -3.75 5.01
N SER A 40 28.14 -5.06 5.18
CA SER A 40 27.10 -6.11 5.23
C SER A 40 26.43 -6.56 3.91
N ASN A 41 27.23 -6.85 2.88
CA ASN A 41 26.78 -7.72 1.79
C ASN A 41 26.61 -9.17 2.27
N ARG A 42 25.50 -9.46 2.95
CA ARG A 42 25.01 -10.84 3.11
C ARG A 42 23.91 -11.03 2.08
N SER A 43 24.29 -11.52 0.90
CA SER A 43 23.33 -11.91 -0.14
C SER A 43 22.47 -13.05 0.41
N LEU A 44 21.25 -12.70 0.86
CA LEU A 44 20.26 -13.69 1.27
C LEU A 44 19.96 -14.60 0.07
N PRO A 45 19.83 -15.92 0.26
CA PRO A 45 19.54 -16.83 -0.83
C PRO A 45 18.25 -16.43 -1.54
N ILE A 46 18.19 -16.63 -2.86
CA ILE A 46 17.14 -16.19 -3.81
C ILE A 46 15.71 -16.72 -3.50
N ASN A 47 15.53 -17.45 -2.39
CA ASN A 47 14.25 -17.99 -1.91
C ASN A 47 13.82 -17.49 -0.53
N VAL A 48 14.48 -16.49 0.07
CA VAL A 48 14.00 -15.91 1.33
C VAL A 48 12.79 -15.04 1.03
N GLU A 49 11.62 -15.46 1.52
CA GLU A 49 10.44 -14.62 1.52
C GLU A 49 10.54 -13.62 2.66
N LEU A 50 10.67 -12.35 2.29
CA LEU A 50 10.68 -11.26 3.26
C LEU A 50 9.25 -10.76 3.47
N VAL A 51 8.85 -10.68 4.74
CA VAL A 51 7.59 -10.05 5.17
C VAL A 51 7.94 -8.69 5.75
N GLN A 52 7.35 -7.65 5.18
CA GLN A 52 7.57 -6.28 5.62
C GLN A 52 6.23 -5.57 5.80
N TYR A 53 6.23 -4.62 6.75
CA TYR A 53 5.17 -3.63 6.91
C TYR A 53 5.60 -2.33 6.23
N ALA A 54 4.63 -1.45 5.96
CA ALA A 54 4.94 -0.15 5.40
C ALA A 54 5.86 0.62 6.36
N LYS A 55 6.95 1.16 5.84
CA LYS A 55 7.86 2.02 6.60
C LYS A 55 7.26 3.40 6.77
N GLU A 56 6.72 3.94 5.69
CA GLU A 56 6.17 5.29 5.61
C GLU A 56 5.06 5.35 4.56
N VAL A 57 4.20 6.35 4.70
CA VAL A 57 3.24 6.76 3.68
C VAL A 57 3.85 7.91 2.90
N LEU A 58 3.84 7.83 1.57
CA LEU A 58 4.43 8.85 0.71
C LEU A 58 3.38 9.84 0.21
N ASP A 59 2.23 9.32 -0.21
CA ASP A 59 1.12 10.12 -0.75
C ASP A 59 -0.21 9.36 -0.62
N PHE A 60 -1.32 10.07 -0.69
CA PHE A 60 -2.67 9.50 -0.67
C PHE A 60 -3.71 10.47 -1.24
N SER A 61 -4.78 9.92 -1.83
CA SER A 61 -5.87 10.75 -2.37
C SER A 61 -6.76 11.37 -1.28
N SER A 62 -6.96 10.65 -0.17
CA SER A 62 -7.82 11.11 0.92
C SER A 62 -7.53 10.43 2.26
N HIS A 63 -7.91 11.09 3.35
CA HIS A 63 -7.95 10.51 4.69
C HIS A 63 -9.09 11.14 5.49
N TYR A 64 -9.64 10.41 6.47
CA TYR A 64 -10.77 10.89 7.27
C TYR A 64 -10.33 11.92 8.32
N GLY A 65 -9.19 11.68 8.97
CA GLY A 65 -8.61 12.61 9.93
C GLY A 65 -8.28 13.99 9.34
N SER A 66 -8.18 15.00 10.20
CA SER A 66 -7.65 16.31 9.81
C SER A 66 -6.11 16.29 9.81
N GLU A 67 -5.48 17.24 9.11
CA GLU A 67 -4.02 17.36 9.03
C GLU A 67 -3.34 17.50 10.41
N ASN A 68 -4.05 18.06 11.39
CA ASN A 68 -3.56 18.27 12.75
C ASN A 68 -3.97 17.16 13.73
N SER A 69 -4.54 16.05 13.23
CA SER A 69 -4.98 14.92 14.03
C SER A 69 -4.16 13.68 13.70
N MET A 70 -3.99 12.78 14.67
CA MET A 70 -3.49 11.43 14.42
C MET A 70 -4.64 10.42 14.22
N SER A 71 -5.87 10.83 14.50
CA SER A 71 -7.03 9.94 14.44
C SER A 71 -7.48 9.70 13.01
N TYR A 72 -7.60 8.43 12.60
CA TYR A 72 -8.13 8.04 11.29
C TYR A 72 -7.34 8.60 10.10
N THR A 73 -6.03 8.77 10.28
CA THR A 73 -5.15 9.28 9.23
C THR A 73 -4.47 8.15 8.49
N MET A 74 -4.12 8.38 7.21
CA MET A 74 -3.34 7.41 6.44
C MET A 74 -1.97 7.13 7.06
N TRP A 75 -1.39 8.08 7.80
CA TRP A 75 -0.12 7.92 8.50
C TRP A 75 -0.10 6.71 9.45
N ASN A 76 -1.26 6.29 9.95
CA ASN A 76 -1.41 5.09 10.79
C ASN A 76 -1.12 3.78 10.05
N LEU A 77 -0.97 3.79 8.72
CA LEU A 77 -0.52 2.63 7.93
C LEU A 77 0.95 2.30 8.13
N ALA A 78 1.75 3.27 8.59
CA ALA A 78 3.18 3.09 8.78
C ALA A 78 3.47 2.32 10.07
N GLY A 79 4.39 1.37 9.98
CA GLY A 79 4.80 0.51 11.07
C GLY A 79 3.98 -0.77 11.19
N THR A 80 4.22 -1.48 12.30
CA THR A 80 3.52 -2.72 12.61
C THR A 80 2.10 -2.45 13.11
N PRO A 81 1.09 -3.26 12.73
CA PRO A 81 -0.27 -3.11 13.21
C PRO A 81 -0.33 -3.17 14.74
N ASN A 82 -1.00 -2.21 15.36
CA ASN A 82 -1.13 -2.09 16.81
C ASN A 82 -2.53 -2.48 17.33
N VAL A 83 -3.56 -2.45 16.47
CA VAL A 83 -4.95 -2.77 16.81
C VAL A 83 -5.40 -4.12 16.27
N TYR A 84 -4.98 -4.50 15.07
CA TYR A 84 -5.23 -5.83 14.51
C TYR A 84 -4.61 -6.91 15.41
N PRO A 85 -5.31 -8.03 15.71
CA PRO A 85 -6.55 -8.51 15.09
C PRO A 85 -7.84 -8.11 15.82
N SER A 86 -7.79 -7.12 16.72
CA SER A 86 -8.99 -6.66 17.43
C SER A 86 -9.90 -5.92 16.46
N SER A 87 -11.21 -6.19 16.55
CA SER A 87 -12.20 -5.51 15.71
C SER A 87 -12.87 -4.35 16.43
N GLY A 88 -13.00 -3.22 15.74
CA GLY A 88 -13.63 -2.02 16.29
C GLY A 88 -13.20 -0.73 15.61
N ASP A 89 -13.82 0.36 16.06
CA ASP A 89 -13.53 1.71 15.59
C ASP A 89 -12.40 2.32 16.43
N PHE A 90 -11.15 2.11 15.98
CA PHE A 90 -9.96 2.63 16.65
C PHE A 90 -9.40 3.83 15.91
N THR A 91 -9.12 4.90 16.65
CA THR A 91 -8.51 6.13 16.10
C THR A 91 -7.12 5.88 15.51
N GLN A 92 -6.42 4.82 15.93
CA GLN A 92 -5.13 4.42 15.37
C GLN A 92 -5.23 3.67 14.02
N THR A 93 -6.39 3.67 13.37
CA THR A 93 -6.57 3.06 12.05
C THR A 93 -6.46 4.09 10.92
N ALA A 94 -6.29 3.62 9.69
CA ALA A 94 -6.35 4.45 8.49
C ALA A 94 -7.71 4.30 7.81
N VAL A 95 -8.37 5.43 7.54
CA VAL A 95 -9.72 5.47 6.97
C VAL A 95 -9.78 6.50 5.83
N PHE A 96 -10.25 6.08 4.66
CA PHE A 96 -10.51 6.98 3.54
C PHE A 96 -11.79 7.77 3.76
N ARG A 97 -11.90 8.96 3.16
CA ARG A 97 -13.14 9.75 3.24
C ARG A 97 -14.32 9.08 2.56
N THR A 98 -14.04 8.30 1.52
CA THR A 98 -15.00 7.56 0.69
C THR A 98 -15.56 6.31 1.36
N TYR A 99 -15.42 6.19 2.69
CA TYR A 99 -16.00 5.08 3.43
C TYR A 99 -17.52 5.00 3.23
N GLY A 100 -18.00 3.82 2.79
CA GLY A 100 -19.41 3.54 2.50
C GLY A 100 -19.87 3.99 1.12
N LYS A 101 -21.11 3.62 0.74
CA LYS A 101 -21.67 3.86 -0.60
C LYS A 101 -22.30 5.24 -0.79
N TRP A 102 -22.35 6.05 0.26
CA TRP A 102 -23.02 7.35 0.21
C TRP A 102 -22.42 8.28 -0.85
N TRP A 103 -21.10 8.24 -1.01
CA TRP A 103 -20.35 9.07 -1.95
C TRP A 103 -20.66 8.76 -3.41
N ASP A 104 -21.10 7.54 -3.71
CA ASP A 104 -21.50 7.13 -5.07
C ASP A 104 -22.92 7.60 -5.42
N MET A 105 -23.76 7.88 -4.40
CA MET A 105 -25.17 8.24 -4.56
C MET A 105 -25.39 9.75 -4.53
N CYS A 106 -24.40 10.55 -4.11
CA CYS A 106 -24.57 11.98 -4.00
C CYS A 106 -24.59 12.66 -5.39
N PRO A 107 -25.35 13.75 -5.59
CA PRO A 107 -25.36 14.46 -6.88
C PRO A 107 -23.99 15.01 -7.32
N SER A 108 -23.10 15.21 -6.34
CA SER A 108 -21.72 15.65 -6.55
C SER A 108 -20.73 14.47 -6.70
N ALA A 109 -21.21 13.24 -6.88
CA ALA A 109 -20.37 12.07 -7.03
C ALA A 109 -19.39 12.27 -8.20
N ARG A 110 -18.15 11.80 -8.02
CA ARG A 110 -17.13 11.92 -9.05
C ARG A 110 -17.47 11.00 -10.22
N ILE A 111 -17.22 11.50 -11.42
CA ILE A 111 -17.31 10.70 -12.64
C ILE A 111 -16.19 9.64 -12.60
N PRO A 112 -16.44 8.39 -13.02
CA PRO A 112 -15.40 7.37 -13.12
C PRO A 112 -14.20 7.85 -13.94
N PHE A 113 -13.00 7.41 -13.55
CA PHE A 113 -11.79 7.71 -14.28
C PHE A 113 -11.90 7.24 -15.73
N THR A 114 -11.45 8.08 -16.66
CA THR A 114 -11.44 7.70 -18.08
C THR A 114 -10.37 6.65 -18.35
N ARG A 115 -10.60 5.80 -19.36
CA ARG A 115 -9.66 4.74 -19.81
C ARG A 115 -9.39 3.64 -18.77
N THR A 116 -10.24 3.50 -17.77
CA THR A 116 -10.19 2.34 -16.88
C THR A 116 -11.02 1.17 -17.45
N PRO A 117 -10.64 -0.08 -17.16
CA PRO A 117 -11.49 -1.23 -17.48
C PRO A 117 -12.90 -1.08 -16.85
N PRO A 118 -13.95 -1.67 -17.44
CA PRO A 118 -15.31 -1.65 -16.86
C PRO A 118 -15.36 -2.24 -15.44
N SER A 119 -14.43 -3.13 -15.12
CA SER A 119 -14.24 -3.73 -13.80
C SER A 119 -13.25 -2.94 -12.93
N PHE A 120 -13.14 -1.62 -13.09
CA PHE A 120 -12.30 -0.81 -12.21
C PHE A 120 -13.16 -0.18 -11.13
N GLN A 121 -12.86 -0.46 -9.85
CA GLN A 121 -13.65 0.02 -8.71
C GLN A 121 -12.87 0.96 -7.78
N SER A 122 -11.55 1.11 -7.96
CA SER A 122 -10.76 1.94 -7.07
C SER A 122 -11.11 3.42 -7.25
N GLN A 123 -11.37 4.13 -6.16
CA GLN A 123 -11.62 5.58 -6.15
C GLN A 123 -10.51 6.36 -5.44
N ASP A 124 -9.72 5.67 -4.63
CA ASP A 124 -8.64 6.21 -3.83
C ASP A 124 -7.32 5.48 -4.10
N TYR A 125 -6.23 6.14 -3.71
CA TYR A 125 -4.90 5.56 -3.69
C TYR A 125 -4.18 5.91 -2.39
N VAL A 126 -3.21 5.06 -2.06
CA VAL A 126 -2.17 5.34 -1.08
C VAL A 126 -0.85 4.81 -1.63
N GLU A 127 0.20 5.60 -1.48
CA GLU A 127 1.56 5.25 -1.83
C GLU A 127 2.35 4.98 -0.56
N LEU A 128 3.05 3.85 -0.53
CA LEU A 128 3.78 3.36 0.64
C LEU A 128 5.22 3.04 0.28
N ALA A 129 6.16 3.42 1.14
CA ALA A 129 7.52 2.93 1.07
C ALA A 129 7.71 1.75 2.03
N PHE A 130 8.54 0.80 1.62
CA PHE A 130 8.96 -0.36 2.41
C PHE A 130 10.47 -0.29 2.61
N GLU A 131 10.98 -0.92 3.67
CA GLU A 131 12.40 -0.86 4.02
C GLU A 131 13.29 -1.44 2.91
N GLU A 132 12.94 -2.62 2.41
CA GLU A 132 13.73 -3.31 1.37
C GLU A 132 13.03 -3.36 0.02
N GLN A 133 13.80 -3.12 -1.04
CA GLN A 133 13.37 -3.32 -2.41
C GLN A 133 13.27 -4.82 -2.73
N VAL A 134 12.09 -5.24 -3.17
CA VAL A 134 11.78 -6.65 -3.38
C VAL A 134 10.83 -6.86 -4.57
N TYR A 135 10.61 -8.09 -5.04
CA TYR A 135 9.56 -8.41 -6.03
C TYR A 135 8.27 -8.90 -5.35
N PRO A 136 7.14 -8.17 -5.44
CA PRO A 136 5.92 -8.53 -4.71
C PRO A 136 5.38 -9.88 -5.20
N THR A 137 5.12 -10.78 -4.27
CA THR A 137 4.43 -12.07 -4.47
C THR A 137 3.04 -12.09 -3.83
N ALA A 138 2.82 -11.29 -2.77
CA ALA A 138 1.52 -11.09 -2.18
C ALA A 138 1.43 -9.70 -1.55
N ILE A 139 0.20 -9.22 -1.43
CA ILE A 139 -0.18 -8.02 -0.70
C ILE A 139 -1.33 -8.43 0.21
N HIS A 140 -1.17 -8.38 1.53
CA HIS A 140 -2.30 -8.62 2.45
C HIS A 140 -2.82 -7.28 2.91
N ILE A 141 -4.09 -7.20 3.30
CA ILE A 141 -4.75 -6.02 3.83
C ILE A 141 -5.31 -6.48 5.18
N LEU A 142 -4.82 -5.94 6.30
CA LEU A 142 -5.31 -6.31 7.64
C LEU A 142 -6.37 -5.30 8.09
N GLU A 143 -7.58 -5.81 8.23
CA GLU A 143 -8.79 -5.06 8.56
C GLU A 143 -9.12 -5.22 10.05
N THR A 144 -9.63 -4.16 10.71
CA THR A 144 -10.09 -4.20 12.12
C THR A 144 -11.58 -3.95 12.22
#